data_AF-A0A374EQW2-F1
#
_entry.id   AF-A0A374EQW2-F1
#
_cell.length_a   1.000
_cell.length_b   1.000
_cell.length_c   1.000
_cell.angle_alpha   90.00
_cell.angle_beta   90.00
_cell.angle_gamma   90.00
#
_symmetry.space_group_name_H-M   'P 1'
#
loop_
_entity.id
_entity.type
_entity.pdbx_description
1 polymer ?
#
loop_
_entity_poly.entity_id
_entity_poly.type
_entity_poly.pdbx_seq_one_letter_code
_entity_poly.pdbx_strand_id
1 'polypeptide(L)'
;MVRTASNGDLISEIQGGIKKEVSVSCTMGKKLCSVCGADLYKGGCDHEKGGEYGGKLCYHILDEPLDAYEWSFVAVPAQVNAGVTKRFALREKHESTDKSHELALAREAFEKDVLRLSYFCKPFMSAKRVKELAELMTVTELIDFRGRLEKQAAENEEVYKAERESFITGDYKM
;
A
#
# COMPACT_ATOMS: atom_id res chain seq x y z
N MET A 1 18.64 -4.77 -35.91
CA MET A 1 18.64 -3.43 -36.54
C MET A 1 20.05 -3.13 -37.01
N VAL A 2 20.22 -2.81 -38.30
CA VAL A 2 21.53 -2.43 -38.85
C VAL A 2 21.95 -1.12 -38.20
N ARG A 3 23.16 -1.06 -37.64
CA ARG A 3 23.67 0.15 -36.97
C ARG A 3 24.14 1.13 -38.04
N THR A 4 23.52 2.30 -38.09
CA THR A 4 23.85 3.39 -39.02
C THR A 4 23.94 4.70 -38.25
N ALA A 5 24.60 5.71 -38.83
CA ALA A 5 24.66 7.03 -38.21
C ALA A 5 23.26 7.64 -37.98
N SER A 6 22.32 7.37 -38.88
CA SER A 6 20.94 7.87 -38.81
C SER A 6 20.10 7.27 -37.67
N ASN A 7 20.56 6.20 -37.03
CA ASN A 7 19.78 5.49 -36.02
C ASN A 7 20.52 5.27 -34.70
N GLY A 8 21.66 5.93 -34.53
CA GLY A 8 22.47 5.90 -33.31
C GLY A 8 21.66 6.29 -32.07
N ASP A 9 20.96 7.41 -32.13
CA ASP A 9 20.16 7.92 -30.99
C ASP A 9 19.08 6.93 -30.57
N LEU A 10 18.31 6.40 -31.52
CA LEU A 10 17.27 5.40 -31.25
C LEU A 10 17.85 4.13 -30.60
N ILE A 11 19.01 3.65 -31.08
CA ILE A 11 19.68 2.49 -30.49
C ILE A 11 20.11 2.80 -29.05
N SER A 12 20.66 3.99 -28.80
CA SER A 12 21.04 4.42 -27.45
C SER A 12 19.84 4.52 -26.52
N GLU A 13 18.70 5.02 -26.99
CA GLU A 13 17.46 5.06 -26.21
C GLU A 13 16.91 3.66 -25.87
N ILE A 14 17.00 2.71 -26.81
CA ILE A 14 16.62 1.30 -26.58
C ILE A 14 17.58 0.65 -25.57
N GLN A 15 18.89 0.82 -25.77
CA GLN A 15 19.91 0.27 -24.86
C GLN A 15 19.84 0.87 -23.46
N GLY A 16 19.55 2.17 -23.37
CA GLY A 16 19.31 2.89 -22.12
C GLY A 16 17.99 2.50 -21.42
N GLY A 17 17.11 1.76 -22.10
CA GLY A 17 15.81 1.35 -21.56
C GLY A 17 14.77 2.48 -21.51
N ILE A 18 15.02 3.59 -22.21
CA ILE A 18 14.05 4.68 -22.41
C ILE A 18 12.93 4.19 -23.34
N LYS A 19 13.32 3.55 -24.46
CA LYS A 19 12.41 2.93 -25.42
C LYS A 19 12.36 1.42 -25.16
N LYS A 20 11.43 1.01 -24.29
CA LYS A 20 11.34 -0.37 -23.78
C LYS A 20 10.11 -1.15 -24.24
N GLU A 21 8.98 -0.48 -24.41
CA GLU A 21 7.73 -1.12 -24.78
C GLU A 21 7.31 -0.68 -26.18
N VAL A 22 6.78 -1.63 -26.96
CA VAL A 22 6.28 -1.40 -28.32
C VAL A 22 4.91 -2.04 -28.43
N SER A 23 3.95 -1.31 -29.01
CA SER A 23 2.70 -1.90 -29.48
C SER A 23 2.83 -2.22 -30.96
N VAL A 24 2.37 -3.42 -31.35
CA VAL A 24 2.37 -3.87 -32.75
C VAL A 24 0.97 -4.34 -33.10
N SER A 25 0.42 -3.76 -34.17
CA SER A 25 -0.81 -4.25 -34.81
C SER A 25 -0.42 -5.16 -35.95
N CYS A 26 -0.81 -6.43 -35.88
CA CYS A 26 -0.39 -7.45 -36.84
C CYS A 26 -1.48 -8.48 -37.12
N THR A 27 -1.40 -9.11 -38.29
CA THR A 27 -2.26 -10.21 -38.70
C THR A 27 -1.51 -11.52 -38.55
N MET A 28 -2.22 -12.53 -38.03
CA MET A 28 -1.70 -13.87 -37.78
C MET A 28 -2.44 -14.86 -38.67
N GLY A 29 -1.72 -15.80 -39.27
CA GLY A 29 -2.27 -16.85 -40.12
C GLY A 29 -2.98 -17.94 -39.31
N LYS A 30 -2.54 -18.17 -38.07
CA LYS A 30 -3.10 -19.18 -37.16
C LYS A 30 -3.28 -18.64 -35.76
N LYS A 31 -4.31 -19.15 -35.07
CA LYS A 31 -4.54 -18.90 -33.65
C LYS A 31 -4.81 -20.23 -32.96
N LEU A 32 -3.82 -20.83 -32.34
CA LEU A 32 -3.88 -22.20 -31.83
C LEU A 32 -4.22 -22.25 -30.34
N CYS A 33 -5.03 -23.22 -29.93
CA CYS A 33 -5.27 -23.52 -28.51
C CYS A 33 -4.07 -24.28 -27.91
N SER A 34 -3.53 -23.85 -26.77
CA SER A 34 -2.42 -24.53 -26.09
C SER A 34 -2.77 -25.92 -25.55
N VAL A 35 -4.05 -26.21 -25.32
CA VAL A 35 -4.51 -27.48 -24.73
C VAL A 35 -4.71 -28.56 -25.80
N CYS A 36 -5.45 -28.25 -26.87
CA CYS A 36 -5.80 -29.23 -27.90
C CYS A 36 -5.18 -28.97 -29.27
N GLY A 37 -4.52 -27.83 -29.49
CA GLY A 37 -3.90 -27.48 -30.77
C GLY A 37 -4.87 -27.03 -31.87
N ALA A 38 -6.18 -26.95 -31.59
CA ALA A 38 -7.16 -26.50 -32.57
C ALA A 38 -6.90 -25.06 -33.02
N ASP A 39 -7.08 -24.80 -34.32
CA ASP A 39 -7.00 -23.46 -34.90
C ASP A 39 -8.34 -22.74 -34.74
N LEU A 40 -8.35 -21.72 -33.90
CA LEU A 40 -9.52 -20.93 -33.57
C LEU A 40 -10.09 -20.18 -34.79
N TYR A 41 -9.32 -19.95 -35.85
CA TYR A 41 -9.85 -19.35 -37.07
C TYR A 41 -10.66 -20.32 -37.94
N LYS A 42 -10.50 -21.64 -37.77
CA LYS A 42 -11.06 -22.67 -38.68
C LYS A 42 -12.18 -23.53 -38.06
N GLY A 43 -12.71 -23.12 -36.91
CA GLY A 43 -13.68 -23.89 -36.13
C GLY A 43 -13.08 -24.29 -34.80
N GLY A 44 -12.88 -23.29 -33.93
CA GLY A 44 -12.16 -23.40 -32.66
C GLY A 44 -12.69 -24.47 -31.69
N CYS A 45 -12.04 -24.59 -30.55
CA CYS A 45 -12.41 -25.53 -29.49
C CYS A 45 -13.25 -24.86 -28.39
N ASP A 46 -13.86 -25.68 -27.54
CA ASP A 46 -14.60 -25.24 -26.35
C ASP A 46 -13.70 -24.84 -25.16
N HIS A 47 -12.37 -24.88 -25.32
CA HIS A 47 -11.46 -24.42 -24.27
C HIS A 47 -11.44 -22.90 -24.18
N GLU A 48 -11.74 -22.37 -23.00
CA GLU A 48 -11.73 -20.94 -22.72
C GLU A 48 -10.33 -20.46 -22.34
N LYS A 49 -9.89 -19.34 -22.92
CA LYS A 49 -8.60 -18.71 -22.59
C LYS A 49 -8.57 -18.34 -21.10
N GLY A 50 -7.58 -18.83 -20.39
CA GLY A 50 -7.43 -18.66 -18.94
C GLY A 50 -7.99 -19.83 -18.12
N GLY A 51 -8.74 -20.75 -18.73
CA GLY A 51 -9.22 -21.97 -18.07
C GLY A 51 -8.13 -23.03 -17.92
N GLU A 52 -8.31 -23.95 -16.96
CA GLU A 52 -7.41 -25.08 -16.72
C GLU A 52 -8.07 -26.40 -17.09
N TYR A 53 -7.38 -27.20 -17.91
CA TYR A 53 -7.92 -28.46 -18.46
C TYR A 53 -6.85 -29.55 -18.30
N GLY A 54 -7.14 -30.56 -17.47
CA GLY A 54 -6.21 -31.65 -17.22
C GLY A 54 -4.85 -31.18 -16.68
N GLY A 55 -4.84 -30.16 -15.82
CA GLY A 55 -3.62 -29.57 -15.26
C GLY A 55 -2.85 -28.64 -16.22
N LYS A 56 -3.43 -28.28 -17.37
CA LYS A 56 -2.82 -27.38 -18.36
C LYS A 56 -3.62 -26.09 -18.48
N LEU A 57 -2.94 -24.96 -18.40
CA LEU A 57 -3.53 -23.64 -18.65
C LEU A 57 -3.80 -23.45 -20.15
N CYS A 58 -5.04 -23.09 -20.49
CA CYS A 58 -5.45 -22.71 -21.82
C CYS A 58 -5.03 -21.27 -22.14
N TYR A 59 -4.22 -21.11 -23.18
CA TYR A 59 -3.87 -19.84 -23.78
C TYR A 59 -3.85 -20.00 -25.30
N HIS A 60 -3.92 -18.87 -26.01
CA HIS A 60 -3.88 -18.86 -27.47
C HIS A 60 -2.49 -18.52 -27.95
N ILE A 61 -1.95 -19.38 -28.79
CA ILE A 61 -0.69 -19.20 -29.48
C ILE A 61 -1.01 -18.52 -30.81
N LEU A 62 -0.45 -17.33 -31.00
CA LEU A 62 -0.50 -16.64 -32.29
C LEU A 62 0.67 -17.16 -33.12
N ASP A 63 0.36 -17.74 -34.28
CA ASP A 63 1.34 -18.42 -35.13
C ASP A 63 1.18 -17.96 -36.59
N GLU A 64 2.24 -18.12 -37.37
CA GLU A 64 2.35 -17.61 -38.75
C GLU A 64 2.03 -16.11 -38.87
N PRO A 65 2.83 -15.20 -38.28
CA PRO A 65 2.64 -13.76 -38.49
C PRO A 65 2.75 -13.43 -39.99
N LEU A 66 1.68 -12.85 -40.56
CA LEU A 66 1.57 -12.57 -41.99
C LEU A 66 1.95 -11.14 -42.34
N ASP A 67 1.48 -10.18 -41.53
CA ASP A 67 1.68 -8.76 -41.80
C ASP A 67 1.67 -7.93 -40.52
N ALA A 68 2.27 -6.74 -40.55
CA ALA A 68 2.28 -5.77 -39.47
C ALA A 68 1.90 -4.39 -40.02
N TYR A 69 0.76 -3.88 -39.58
CA TYR A 69 0.21 -2.61 -40.08
C TYR A 69 0.82 -1.41 -39.38
N GLU A 70 1.04 -1.54 -38.08
CA GLU A 70 1.51 -0.43 -37.25
C GLU A 70 2.47 -0.93 -36.19
N TRP A 71 3.45 -0.08 -35.89
CA TRP A 71 4.32 -0.24 -34.75
C TRP A 71 4.55 1.13 -34.10
N SER A 72 4.54 1.18 -32.77
CA SER A 72 4.85 2.41 -32.03
C SER A 72 5.42 2.11 -30.66
N PHE A 73 6.33 2.96 -30.18
CA PHE A 73 6.78 2.91 -28.80
C PHE A 73 5.68 3.43 -27.87
N VAL A 74 5.44 2.71 -26.78
CA VAL A 74 4.43 3.08 -25.78
C VAL A 74 5.09 3.34 -24.43
N ALA A 75 4.56 4.30 -23.68
CA ALA A 75 5.04 4.58 -22.32
C ALA A 75 4.45 3.58 -21.30
N VAL A 76 3.23 3.09 -21.56
CA VAL A 76 2.49 2.17 -20.70
C VAL A 76 2.03 0.97 -21.53
N PRO A 77 2.33 -0.27 -21.10
CA PRO A 77 1.90 -1.47 -21.83
C PRO A 77 0.38 -1.66 -21.74
N ALA A 78 -0.20 -2.31 -22.75
CA ALA A 78 -1.65 -2.58 -22.80
C ALA A 78 -2.16 -3.52 -21.70
N GLN A 79 -1.28 -4.36 -21.12
CA GLN A 79 -1.57 -5.17 -19.94
C GLN A 79 -0.79 -4.67 -18.74
N VAL A 80 -1.48 -4.50 -17.61
CA VAL A 80 -0.87 -4.15 -16.32
C VAL A 80 0.16 -5.23 -15.97
N ASN A 81 1.40 -4.82 -15.68
CA ASN A 81 2.55 -5.69 -15.39
C ASN A 81 3.13 -6.51 -16.56
N ALA A 82 2.65 -6.35 -17.79
CA ALA A 82 3.26 -7.03 -18.96
C ALA A 82 4.53 -6.35 -19.47
N GLY A 83 4.82 -5.13 -19.01
CA GLY A 83 6.04 -4.41 -19.35
C GLY A 83 7.24 -4.87 -18.54
N VAL A 84 8.44 -4.70 -19.10
CA VAL A 84 9.69 -4.93 -18.38
C VAL A 84 9.89 -3.77 -17.41
N THR A 85 9.49 -3.99 -16.15
CA THR A 85 9.75 -3.03 -15.08
C THR A 85 11.21 -3.14 -14.68
N LYS A 86 12.10 -2.37 -15.33
CA LYS A 86 13.42 -2.08 -14.77
C LYS A 86 13.21 -1.23 -13.51
N ARG A 87 13.06 -1.89 -12.36
CA ARG A 87 13.23 -1.22 -11.07
C ARG A 87 14.70 -0.84 -10.99
N PHE A 88 14.99 0.44 -11.12
CA PHE A 88 16.25 0.96 -10.63
C PHE A 88 16.18 0.78 -9.12
N ALA A 89 16.78 -0.29 -8.60
CA ALA A 89 17.01 -0.42 -7.18
C ALA A 89 18.10 0.59 -6.80
N LEU A 90 17.74 1.88 -6.81
CA LEU A 90 18.14 2.71 -5.69
C LEU A 90 17.68 1.88 -4.50
N ARG A 91 18.64 1.40 -3.73
CA ARG A 91 18.40 0.80 -2.44
C ARG A 91 17.60 1.85 -1.68
N GLU A 92 16.28 1.78 -1.77
CA GLU A 92 15.37 2.58 -0.99
C GLU A 92 15.73 2.19 0.43
N LYS A 93 16.53 3.03 1.08
CA LYS A 93 16.66 3.02 2.52
C LYS A 93 15.22 3.18 3.02
N HIS A 94 14.58 2.06 3.34
CA HIS A 94 13.79 1.82 4.54
C HIS A 94 12.86 2.94 5.07
N GLU A 95 12.49 3.95 4.30
CA GLU A 95 11.71 5.09 4.80
C GLU A 95 10.26 4.71 5.12
N SER A 96 9.70 3.71 4.43
CA SER A 96 8.34 3.23 4.69
C SER A 96 8.25 2.37 5.94
N THR A 97 9.27 1.55 6.23
CA THR A 97 9.34 0.74 7.44
C THR A 97 9.64 1.60 8.66
N ASP A 98 10.50 2.60 8.52
CA ASP A 98 10.89 3.51 9.60
C ASP A 98 9.70 4.36 10.08
N LYS A 99 8.96 4.99 9.15
CA LYS A 99 7.74 5.75 9.49
C LYS A 99 6.67 4.89 10.18
N SER A 100 6.49 3.65 9.74
CA SER A 100 5.52 2.74 10.37
C SER A 100 5.93 2.34 11.79
N HIS A 101 7.24 2.20 12.04
CA HIS A 101 7.78 1.86 13.35
C HIS A 101 7.74 3.07 14.30
N GLU A 102 8.12 4.25 13.83
CA GLU A 102 8.00 5.51 14.59
C GLU A 102 6.54 5.79 14.99
N LEU A 103 5.58 5.56 14.08
CA LEU A 103 4.15 5.69 14.38
C LEU A 103 3.66 4.69 15.43
N ALA A 104 4.17 3.45 15.41
CA ALA A 104 3.83 2.44 16.41
C ALA A 104 4.35 2.83 17.81
N LEU A 105 5.61 3.31 17.88
CA LEU A 105 6.20 3.81 19.13
C LEU A 105 5.44 5.03 19.67
N ALA A 106 5.06 5.97 18.80
CA ALA A 106 4.28 7.14 19.20
C ALA A 106 2.90 6.74 19.74
N ARG A 107 2.22 5.79 19.09
CA ARG A 107 0.92 5.26 19.56
C ARG A 107 1.03 4.65 20.95
N GLU A 108 2.03 3.79 21.18
CA GLU A 108 2.24 3.14 22.47
C GLU A 108 2.50 4.18 23.59
N ALA A 109 3.27 5.23 23.29
CA ALA A 109 3.51 6.31 24.24
C ALA A 109 2.21 7.06 24.61
N PHE A 110 1.38 7.39 23.62
CA PHE A 110 0.11 8.09 23.87
C PHE A 110 -0.89 7.23 24.64
N GLU A 111 -0.98 5.92 24.37
CA GLU A 111 -1.84 5.00 25.12
C GLU A 111 -1.46 4.97 26.62
N LYS A 112 -0.16 4.93 26.92
CA LYS A 112 0.34 4.98 28.32
C LYS A 112 0.02 6.31 28.98
N ASP A 113 0.17 7.43 28.28
CA ASP A 113 -0.16 8.75 28.82
C ASP A 113 -1.65 8.89 29.08
N VAL A 114 -2.50 8.48 28.15
CA VAL A 114 -3.96 8.47 28.31
C VAL A 114 -4.36 7.64 29.53
N LEU A 115 -3.80 6.43 29.68
CA LEU A 115 -4.07 5.59 30.84
C LEU A 115 -3.62 6.26 32.14
N ARG A 116 -2.41 6.81 32.18
CA ARG A 116 -1.86 7.51 33.36
C ARG A 116 -2.71 8.72 33.74
N LEU A 117 -3.07 9.56 32.78
CA LEU A 117 -3.84 10.80 33.03
C LEU A 117 -5.27 10.51 33.45
N SER A 118 -5.86 9.41 32.96
CA SER A 118 -7.22 9.01 33.34
C SER A 118 -7.39 8.77 34.86
N TYR A 119 -6.31 8.39 35.57
CA TYR A 119 -6.33 8.25 37.03
C TYR A 119 -6.61 9.57 37.76
N PHE A 120 -6.27 10.71 37.15
CA PHE A 120 -6.42 12.03 37.73
C PHE A 120 -7.71 12.73 37.28
N CYS A 121 -8.59 12.05 36.53
CA CYS A 121 -9.81 12.62 35.97
C CYS A 121 -11.06 12.06 36.67
N LYS A 122 -12.01 12.94 37.04
CA LYS A 122 -13.34 12.56 37.58
C LYS A 122 -14.42 12.65 36.48
N PRO A 123 -15.37 11.69 36.38
CA PRO A 123 -15.48 10.48 37.18
C PRO A 123 -14.39 9.47 36.84
N PHE A 124 -13.94 8.72 37.85
CA PHE A 124 -12.90 7.71 37.67
C PHE A 124 -13.35 6.64 36.66
N MET A 125 -12.57 6.46 35.61
CA MET A 125 -12.75 5.37 34.67
C MET A 125 -11.85 4.21 35.05
N SER A 126 -12.35 2.98 34.96
CA SER A 126 -11.50 1.82 35.19
C SER A 126 -10.41 1.74 34.12
N ALA A 127 -9.18 1.40 34.54
CA ALA A 127 -8.02 1.24 33.64
C ALA A 127 -8.33 0.34 32.43
N LYS A 128 -9.14 -0.71 32.65
CA LYS A 128 -9.59 -1.62 31.58
C LYS A 128 -10.41 -0.90 30.51
N ARG A 129 -11.39 -0.08 30.90
CA ARG A 129 -12.24 0.65 29.94
C ARG A 129 -11.48 1.74 29.19
N VAL A 130 -10.53 2.42 29.85
CA VAL A 130 -9.69 3.44 29.22
C VAL A 130 -8.79 2.80 28.17
N LYS A 131 -8.22 1.63 28.47
CA LYS A 131 -7.40 0.87 27.54
C LYS A 131 -8.21 0.38 26.32
N GLU A 132 -9.37 -0.23 26.55
CA GLU A 132 -10.27 -0.69 25.48
C GLU A 132 -10.70 0.47 24.56
N LEU A 133 -10.95 1.66 25.13
CA LEU A 133 -11.26 2.85 24.35
C LEU A 133 -10.07 3.34 23.52
N ALA A 134 -8.88 3.43 24.13
CA ALA A 134 -7.66 3.88 23.46
C ALA A 134 -7.25 2.95 22.30
N GLU A 135 -7.48 1.64 22.43
CA GLU A 135 -7.20 0.65 21.38
C GLU A 135 -8.06 0.86 20.12
N LEU A 136 -9.26 1.42 20.25
CA LEU A 136 -10.19 1.70 19.15
C LEU A 136 -9.94 3.05 18.47
N MET A 137 -9.07 3.89 19.04
CA MET A 137 -8.81 5.25 18.55
C MET A 137 -7.64 5.29 17.56
N THR A 138 -7.74 6.20 16.59
CA THR A 138 -6.64 6.61 15.72
C THR A 138 -5.60 7.42 16.50
N VAL A 139 -4.37 7.54 15.97
CA VAL A 139 -3.29 8.29 16.64
C VAL A 139 -3.66 9.76 16.85
N THR A 140 -4.36 10.38 15.91
CA THR A 140 -4.86 11.75 16.04
C THR A 140 -5.87 11.89 17.16
N GLU A 141 -6.80 10.93 17.26
CA GLU A 141 -7.80 10.93 18.34
C GLU A 141 -7.16 10.68 19.72
N LEU A 142 -6.10 9.87 19.79
CA LEU A 142 -5.31 9.66 21.01
C LEU A 142 -4.62 10.95 21.48
N ILE A 143 -4.06 11.74 20.56
CA ILE A 143 -3.45 13.04 20.87
C ILE A 143 -4.50 14.00 21.44
N ASP A 144 -5.66 14.13 20.77
CA ASP A 144 -6.75 14.99 21.22
C ASP A 144 -7.35 14.53 22.56
N PHE A 145 -7.43 13.22 22.76
CA PHE A 145 -7.92 12.65 24.02
C PHE A 145 -6.95 12.89 25.16
N ARG A 146 -5.65 12.68 24.93
CA ARG A 146 -4.58 13.03 25.87
C ARG A 146 -4.67 14.50 26.27
N GLY A 147 -4.75 15.42 25.30
CA GLY A 147 -4.81 16.86 25.60
C GLY A 147 -6.03 17.28 26.43
N ARG A 148 -7.17 16.58 26.27
CA ARG A 148 -8.35 16.78 27.14
C ARG A 148 -8.12 16.27 28.56
N LEU A 149 -7.54 15.07 28.68
CA LEU A 149 -7.20 14.50 30.00
C LEU A 149 -6.14 15.31 30.74
N GLU A 150 -5.17 15.92 30.03
CA GLU A 150 -4.18 16.81 30.65
C GLU A 150 -4.83 18.05 31.28
N LYS A 151 -5.77 18.69 30.57
CA LYS A 151 -6.51 19.84 31.11
C LYS A 151 -7.33 19.46 32.33
N GLN A 152 -8.04 18.35 32.24
CA GLN A 152 -8.89 17.86 33.32
C GLN A 152 -8.06 17.38 34.54
N ALA A 153 -6.90 16.77 34.31
CA ALA A 153 -5.97 16.39 35.37
C ALA A 153 -5.40 17.63 36.08
N ALA A 154 -5.06 18.69 35.35
CA ALA A 154 -4.58 19.95 35.93
C ALA A 154 -5.66 20.66 36.76
N GLU A 155 -6.90 20.70 36.27
CA GLU A 155 -8.05 21.23 37.02
C GLU A 155 -8.29 20.43 38.32
N ASN A 156 -8.11 19.10 38.27
CA ASN A 156 -8.26 18.25 39.45
C ASN A 156 -7.03 18.29 40.38
N GLU A 157 -5.84 18.62 39.89
CA GLU A 157 -4.63 18.75 40.72
C GLU A 157 -4.76 19.91 41.73
N GLU A 158 -5.43 21.00 41.35
CA GLU A 158 -5.78 22.07 42.29
C GLU A 158 -6.79 21.60 43.35
N VAL A 159 -7.75 20.75 42.96
CA VAL A 159 -8.72 20.14 43.87
C VAL A 159 -8.03 19.18 44.85
N TYR A 160 -7.10 18.35 44.38
CA TYR A 160 -6.33 17.44 45.24
C TYR A 160 -5.34 18.19 46.14
N LYS A 161 -4.75 19.31 45.68
CA LYS A 161 -3.95 20.20 46.56
C LYS A 161 -4.83 20.84 47.63
N ALA A 162 -5.99 21.38 47.28
CA ALA A 162 -6.93 21.99 48.23
C ALA A 162 -7.51 20.96 49.22
N GLU A 163 -7.86 19.75 48.77
CA GLU A 163 -8.29 18.63 49.62
C GLU A 163 -7.16 18.15 50.55
N ARG A 164 -5.91 18.13 50.08
CA ARG A 164 -4.75 17.73 50.88
C ARG A 164 -4.32 18.80 51.89
N GLU A 165 -4.40 20.08 51.51
CA GLU A 165 -4.15 21.21 52.42
C GLU A 165 -5.24 21.31 53.50
N SER A 166 -6.52 21.19 53.14
CA SER A 166 -7.62 21.14 54.13
C SER A 166 -7.54 19.92 55.06
N PHE A 167 -7.07 18.77 54.56
CA PHE A 167 -6.78 17.61 55.40
C PHE A 167 -5.62 17.84 56.37
N ILE A 168 -4.60 18.60 55.96
CA ILE A 168 -3.42 18.91 56.79
C ILE A 168 -3.73 20.02 57.81
N THR A 169 -4.54 21.02 57.46
CA THR A 169 -4.89 22.14 58.36
C THR A 169 -6.06 21.82 59.29
N GLY A 170 -6.83 20.76 59.02
CA GLY A 170 -7.93 20.31 59.87
C GLY A 170 -9.20 21.16 59.78
N ASP A 171 -9.25 22.14 58.87
CA ASP A 171 -10.42 23.00 58.65
C ASP A 171 -11.46 22.28 57.78
N TYR A 172 -12.14 21.29 58.36
CA TYR A 172 -13.37 20.76 57.79
C TYR A 172 -14.52 21.72 58.11
N LYS A 173 -14.99 22.47 57.11
CA LYS A 173 -16.31 23.12 57.18
C LYS A 173 -17.37 22.03 57.16
N MET A 174 -18.04 21.83 58.30
CA MET A 174 -19.31 21.11 58.36
C MET A 174 -20.41 21.87 57.61
#